data_AF-A0A950J919-F1
#
_entry.id   AF-A0A950J919-F1
#
_cell.length_a   1.000
_cell.length_b   1.000
_cell.length_c   1.000
_cell.angle_alpha   90.00
_cell.angle_beta   90.00
_cell.angle_gamma   90.00
#
_symmetry.space_group_name_H-M   'P 1'
#
loop_
_entity.id
_entity.type
_entity.pdbx_description
1 polymer ?
#
loop_
_entity_poly.entity_id
_entity_poly.type
_entity_poly.pdbx_seq_one_letter_code
_entity_poly.pdbx_strand_id
1 'polypeptide(L)'
;MKLAGDLIIAAPRQAVFDALRDARLFASCVDGVRDLQEIDASHYRAVMETKVAYIKFRFDVAVEVTKVEPPQTIEAKVEGTPHGIVGRLSATSSTTLTEQDGATRVQYAIEAALTGKLGSLGQPVIRSKAKEMERHFVEKLGAAFAARAVEAPR
;
A
#
# COMPACT_ATOMS: atom_id res chain seq x y z
N MET A 1 1.97 -6.46 -15.16
CA MET A 1 0.98 -7.36 -14.53
C MET A 1 -0.07 -6.52 -13.83
N LYS A 2 -1.30 -7.01 -13.73
CA LYS A 2 -2.41 -6.29 -13.09
C LYS A 2 -2.90 -7.04 -11.85
N LEU A 3 -3.00 -6.33 -10.73
CA LEU A 3 -3.60 -6.79 -9.49
C LEU A 3 -4.76 -5.86 -9.18
N ALA A 4 -5.89 -6.42 -8.77
CA ALA A 4 -7.01 -5.63 -8.31
C ALA A 4 -7.71 -6.43 -7.21
N GLY A 5 -8.34 -5.71 -6.30
CA GLY A 5 -9.05 -6.27 -5.18
C GLY A 5 -9.91 -5.21 -4.52
N ASP A 6 -10.69 -5.66 -3.55
CA ASP A 6 -11.45 -4.79 -2.69
C ASP A 6 -11.53 -5.34 -1.28
N LEU A 7 -11.58 -4.42 -0.33
CA LEU A 7 -11.60 -4.69 1.10
C LEU A 7 -12.61 -3.78 1.78
N ILE A 8 -13.18 -4.24 2.90
CA ILE A 8 -14.14 -3.49 3.70
C ILE A 8 -13.47 -3.05 5.00
N ILE A 9 -13.57 -1.76 5.30
CA ILE A 9 -13.09 -1.18 6.56
C ILE A 9 -14.30 -0.64 7.32
N ALA A 10 -14.49 -1.10 8.56
CA ALA A 10 -15.56 -0.66 9.45
C ALA A 10 -15.26 0.74 10.04
N ALA A 11 -15.12 1.73 9.17
CA ALA A 11 -14.92 3.13 9.54
C ALA A 11 -15.53 4.05 8.46
N PRO A 12 -15.89 5.31 8.81
CA PRO A 12 -16.42 6.28 7.86
C PRO A 12 -15.44 6.57 6.73
N ARG A 13 -15.98 6.82 5.52
CA ARG A 13 -15.21 7.04 4.30
C ARG A 13 -14.12 8.10 4.43
N GLN A 14 -14.43 9.23 5.05
CA GLN A 14 -13.47 10.31 5.29
C GLN A 14 -12.31 9.85 6.18
N ALA A 15 -12.61 9.14 7.27
CA ALA A 15 -11.59 8.68 8.19
C ALA A 15 -10.65 7.65 7.54
N VAL A 16 -11.20 6.77 6.69
CA VAL A 16 -10.41 5.84 5.88
C VAL A 16 -9.54 6.60 4.88
N PHE A 17 -10.09 7.59 4.18
CA PHE A 17 -9.32 8.41 3.25
C PHE A 17 -8.15 9.11 3.93
N ASP A 18 -8.38 9.73 5.09
CA ASP A 18 -7.35 10.43 5.85
C ASP A 18 -6.26 9.46 6.33
N ALA A 19 -6.65 8.25 6.75
CA ALA A 19 -5.70 7.21 7.16
C ALA A 19 -4.84 6.68 5.99
N LEU A 20 -5.41 6.60 4.78
CA LEU A 20 -4.65 6.25 3.57
C LEU A 20 -3.71 7.37 3.12
N ARG A 21 -4.01 8.62 3.46
CA ARG A 21 -3.17 9.79 3.17
C ARG A 21 -2.12 10.08 4.24
N ASP A 22 -2.30 9.58 5.46
CA ASP A 22 -1.27 9.61 6.50
C ASP A 22 -0.15 8.62 6.14
N ALA A 23 0.95 9.16 5.62
CA ALA A 23 2.08 8.37 5.14
C ALA A 23 2.68 7.46 6.22
N ARG A 24 2.69 7.92 7.49
CA ARG A 24 3.27 7.17 8.60
C ARG A 24 2.36 6.02 9.01
N LEU A 25 1.07 6.29 9.13
CA LEU A 25 0.08 5.27 9.42
C LEU A 25 0.05 4.23 8.29
N PHE A 26 -0.02 4.68 7.03
CA PHE A 26 0.00 3.81 5.87
C PHE A 26 1.26 2.93 5.85
N ALA A 27 2.45 3.52 6.00
CA ALA A 27 3.72 2.78 6.03
C ALA A 27 3.78 1.76 7.18
N SER A 28 3.25 2.10 8.37
CA SER A 28 3.21 1.17 9.51
C SER A 28 2.33 -0.07 9.24
N CYS A 29 1.31 0.09 8.38
CA CYS A 29 0.42 -0.99 7.97
C CYS A 29 1.06 -1.90 6.91
N VAL A 30 2.04 -1.41 6.14
CA VAL A 30 2.69 -2.17 5.08
C VAL A 30 3.94 -2.88 5.62
N ASP A 31 3.90 -4.21 5.63
CA ASP A 31 5.05 -5.00 6.09
C ASP A 31 6.29 -4.83 5.21
N GLY A 32 7.42 -4.61 5.89
CA GLY A 32 8.72 -4.45 5.25
C GLY A 32 9.11 -3.01 4.98
N VAL A 33 8.20 -2.04 5.16
CA VAL A 33 8.54 -0.61 5.01
C VAL A 33 9.37 -0.14 6.21
N ARG A 34 10.47 0.54 5.92
CA ARG A 34 11.40 1.17 6.87
C ARG A 34 11.86 2.51 6.33
N ASP A 35 12.45 3.33 7.19
CA ASP A 35 13.09 4.59 6.83
C ASP A 35 12.20 5.50 5.96
N LEU A 36 10.91 5.59 6.30
CA LEU A 36 9.97 6.48 5.61
C LEU A 36 10.45 7.94 5.76
N GLN A 37 10.54 8.61 4.62
CA GLN A 37 10.85 10.02 4.47
C GLN A 37 9.75 10.68 3.66
N GLU A 38 9.09 11.64 4.28
CA GLU A 38 8.15 12.53 3.61
C GLU A 38 8.97 13.66 2.96
N ILE A 39 9.03 13.68 1.62
CA ILE A 39 9.79 14.70 0.89
C ILE A 39 8.93 15.95 0.73
N ASP A 40 7.68 15.77 0.33
CA ASP A 40 6.63 16.79 0.28
C ASP A 40 5.23 16.15 0.38
N ALA A 41 4.18 16.94 0.13
CA ALA A 41 2.78 16.49 0.23
C ALA A 41 2.41 15.32 -0.72
N SER A 42 3.14 15.17 -1.83
CA SER A 42 2.92 14.18 -2.88
C SER A 42 4.07 13.19 -3.04
N HIS A 43 5.27 13.50 -2.57
CA HIS A 43 6.45 12.67 -2.75
C HIS A 43 6.94 12.05 -1.44
N TYR A 44 7.18 10.74 -1.48
CA TYR A 44 7.65 9.95 -0.35
C TYR A 44 8.79 9.04 -0.78
N ARG A 45 9.70 8.77 0.15
CA ARG A 45 10.75 7.75 -0.01
C ARG A 45 10.71 6.79 1.16
N ALA A 46 11.00 5.52 0.93
CA ALA A 46 11.13 4.53 1.98
C ALA A 46 12.03 3.37 1.52
N VAL A 47 12.45 2.54 2.47
CA VAL A 47 13.12 1.28 2.18
C VAL A 47 12.11 0.16 2.36
N MET A 48 11.91 -0.68 1.34
CA MET A 48 11.07 -1.86 1.39
C MET A 48 11.94 -3.12 1.48
N GLU A 49 11.90 -3.81 2.61
CA GLU A 49 12.55 -5.10 2.84
C GLU A 49 11.50 -6.20 2.97
N THR A 50 11.43 -7.09 1.98
CA THR A 50 10.43 -8.16 1.99
C THR A 50 10.98 -9.48 1.46
N LYS A 51 10.48 -10.58 1.99
CA LYS A 51 10.79 -11.92 1.49
C LYS A 51 9.68 -12.35 0.54
N VAL A 52 10.06 -12.69 -0.69
CA VAL A 52 9.15 -13.26 -1.70
C VAL A 52 9.67 -14.65 -2.06
N ALA A 53 8.87 -15.68 -1.78
CA ALA A 53 9.29 -17.07 -1.82
C ALA A 53 10.59 -17.31 -1.02
N TYR A 54 11.67 -17.74 -1.67
CA TYR A 54 12.96 -18.01 -1.04
C TYR A 54 13.95 -16.84 -1.12
N ILE A 55 13.59 -15.74 -1.78
CA ILE A 55 14.49 -14.60 -2.04
C ILE A 55 14.13 -13.43 -1.12
N LYS A 56 15.14 -12.86 -0.45
CA LYS A 56 15.00 -11.58 0.26
C LYS A 56 15.23 -10.44 -0.72
N PHE A 57 14.32 -9.49 -0.72
CA PHE A 57 14.39 -8.29 -1.54
C PHE A 57 14.50 -7.05 -0.67
N ARG A 58 15.32 -6.11 -1.12
CA ARG A 58 15.46 -4.78 -0.54
C ARG A 58 15.42 -3.75 -1.67
N PHE A 59 14.51 -2.79 -1.56
CA PHE A 59 14.32 -1.72 -2.53
C PHE A 59 14.31 -0.37 -1.83
N ASP A 60 14.95 0.63 -2.44
CA ASP A 60 14.58 2.02 -2.19
C ASP A 60 13.34 2.32 -3.03
N VAL A 61 12.26 2.70 -2.37
CA VAL A 61 10.98 2.99 -2.98
C VAL A 61 10.77 4.49 -2.99
N ALA A 62 10.46 5.03 -4.16
CA ALA A 62 9.92 6.37 -4.33
C ALA A 62 8.44 6.27 -4.67
N VAL A 63 7.61 7.06 -4.00
CA VAL A 63 6.17 7.16 -4.26
C VAL A 63 5.85 8.59 -4.64
N GLU A 64 5.12 8.75 -5.75
CA GLU A 64 4.55 10.01 -6.22
C GLU A 64 3.04 9.87 -6.25
N VAL A 65 2.33 10.66 -5.45
CA VAL A 65 0.87 10.73 -5.49
C VAL A 65 0.47 11.65 -6.63
N THR A 66 -0.08 11.07 -7.70
CA THR A 66 -0.38 11.76 -8.95
C THR A 66 -1.77 12.37 -8.98
N LYS A 67 -2.71 11.81 -8.20
CA LYS A 67 -4.08 12.30 -8.13
C LYS A 67 -4.66 12.09 -6.74
N VAL A 68 -5.34 13.10 -6.23
CA VAL A 68 -6.06 13.05 -4.95
C VAL A 68 -7.39 13.75 -5.11
N GLU A 69 -8.49 13.03 -4.91
CA GLU A 69 -9.85 13.57 -4.91
C GLU A 69 -10.52 13.15 -3.60
N PRO A 70 -10.45 13.96 -2.53
CA PRO A 70 -11.03 13.59 -1.24
C PRO A 70 -12.57 13.50 -1.29
N PRO A 71 -13.20 12.53 -0.59
CA PRO A 71 -12.64 11.33 0.05
C PRO A 71 -12.77 10.08 -0.86
N GLN A 72 -12.64 10.27 -2.19
CA GLN A 72 -12.98 9.26 -3.19
C GLN A 72 -11.78 8.56 -3.78
N THR A 73 -10.81 9.29 -4.32
CA THR A 73 -9.79 8.72 -5.22
C THR A 73 -8.39 9.07 -4.75
N ILE A 74 -7.50 8.09 -4.78
CA ILE A 74 -6.05 8.29 -4.64
C ILE A 74 -5.37 7.52 -5.76
N GLU A 75 -4.54 8.19 -6.55
CA GLU A 75 -3.66 7.54 -7.52
C GLU A 75 -2.20 7.84 -7.19
N ALA A 76 -1.35 6.84 -7.32
CA ALA A 76 0.07 6.97 -7.07
C ALA A 76 0.91 6.14 -8.04
N LYS A 77 2.08 6.69 -8.38
CA LYS A 77 3.18 5.98 -9.03
C LYS A 77 4.18 5.54 -7.99
N VAL A 78 4.74 4.36 -8.17
CA VAL A 78 5.69 3.74 -7.27
C VAL A 78 6.87 3.23 -8.09
N GLU A 79 8.07 3.65 -7.73
CA GLU A 79 9.30 3.17 -8.34
C GLU A 79 10.18 2.54 -7.25
N GLY A 80 10.52 1.26 -7.44
CA GLY A 80 11.42 0.51 -6.59
C GLY A 80 12.77 0.31 -7.26
N THR A 81 13.80 0.95 -6.70
CA THR A 81 15.19 0.75 -7.10
C THR A 81 15.81 -0.36 -6.23
N PRO A 82 16.24 -1.48 -6.84
CA PRO A 82 16.83 -2.59 -6.09
C PRO A 82 18.17 -2.24 -5.47
N HIS A 83 18.40 -2.74 -4.26
CA HIS A 83 19.74 -2.90 -3.73
C HIS A 83 20.38 -4.14 -4.37
N GLY A 84 21.27 -3.95 -5.35
CA GLY A 84 21.94 -5.03 -6.08
C GLY A 84 21.18 -5.53 -7.32
N ILE A 85 21.42 -6.78 -7.75
CA ILE A 85 20.94 -7.33 -9.05
C ILE A 85 19.53 -7.96 -8.95
N VAL A 86 18.70 -7.50 -8.00
CA VAL A 86 17.39 -8.12 -7.72
C VAL A 86 16.28 -7.72 -8.70
N GLY A 87 16.51 -6.66 -9.51
CA GLY A 87 15.61 -6.22 -10.59
C GLY A 87 14.77 -4.99 -10.22
N ARG A 88 14.26 -4.24 -11.21
CA ARG A 88 13.47 -3.02 -10.99
C ARG A 88 11.97 -3.33 -10.85
N LEU A 89 11.31 -2.53 -10.01
CA LEU A 89 9.86 -2.47 -9.84
C LEU A 89 9.40 -1.09 -10.28
N SER A 90 8.43 -1.01 -11.19
CA SER A 90 7.61 0.19 -11.36
C SER A 90 6.15 -0.20 -11.26
N ALA A 91 5.34 0.62 -10.62
CA ALA A 91 3.91 0.36 -10.49
C ALA A 91 3.11 1.66 -10.51
N THR A 92 1.89 1.58 -11.01
CA THR A 92 0.85 2.58 -10.78
C THR A 92 -0.25 1.94 -9.96
N SER A 93 -0.88 2.74 -9.11
CA SER A 93 -1.99 2.32 -8.26
C SER A 93 -3.12 3.33 -8.37
N SER A 94 -4.35 2.83 -8.41
CA SER A 94 -5.57 3.61 -8.24
C SER A 94 -6.39 3.00 -7.11
N THR A 95 -6.86 3.84 -6.21
CA THR A 95 -7.69 3.47 -5.08
C THR A 95 -8.95 4.30 -5.10
N THR A 96 -10.11 3.64 -5.01
CA THR A 96 -11.42 4.26 -4.94
C THR A 96 -12.12 3.84 -3.66
N LEU A 97 -12.62 4.81 -2.91
CA LEU A 97 -13.37 4.59 -1.69
C LEU A 97 -14.85 4.85 -1.96
N THR A 98 -15.68 3.91 -1.55
CA THR A 98 -17.14 3.99 -1.67
C THR A 98 -17.76 3.67 -0.32
N GLU A 99 -18.78 4.42 0.07
CA GLU A 99 -19.51 4.12 1.30
C GLU A 99 -20.40 2.88 1.10
N GLN A 100 -20.46 2.01 2.11
CA GLN A 100 -21.25 0.79 2.09
C GLN A 100 -21.72 0.46 3.51
N ASP A 101 -23.02 0.60 3.79
CA ASP A 101 -23.67 0.18 5.05
C ASP A 101 -22.98 0.69 6.33
N GLY A 102 -22.54 1.96 6.34
CA GLY A 102 -21.81 2.55 7.49
C GLY A 102 -20.33 2.12 7.59
N ALA A 103 -19.85 1.34 6.63
CA ALA A 103 -18.45 1.00 6.41
C ALA A 103 -17.95 1.62 5.10
N THR A 104 -16.66 1.44 4.81
CA THR A 104 -16.04 1.90 3.57
C THR A 104 -15.51 0.72 2.79
N ARG A 105 -15.95 0.61 1.54
CA ARG A 105 -15.34 -0.28 0.56
C ARG A 105 -14.18 0.44 -0.10
N VAL A 106 -12.99 -0.13 0.03
CA VAL A 106 -11.77 0.35 -0.63
C VAL A 106 -11.48 -0.59 -1.78
N GLN A 107 -11.67 -0.11 -3.01
CA GLN A 107 -11.32 -0.83 -4.23
C GLN A 107 -9.96 -0.32 -4.69
N TYR A 108 -9.08 -1.23 -5.08
CA TYR A 108 -7.76 -0.85 -5.57
C TYR A 108 -7.40 -1.61 -6.85
N ALA A 109 -6.64 -0.97 -7.71
CA ALA A 109 -6.02 -1.59 -8.87
C ALA A 109 -4.55 -1.14 -8.96
N ILE A 110 -3.67 -2.10 -9.20
CA ILE A 110 -2.22 -1.90 -9.30
C ILE A 110 -1.76 -2.50 -10.61
N GLU A 111 -1.09 -1.70 -11.44
CA GLU A 111 -0.38 -2.15 -12.62
C GLU A 111 1.12 -2.08 -12.36
N ALA A 112 1.76 -3.24 -12.26
CA ALA A 112 3.18 -3.34 -11.93
C ALA A 112 4.00 -3.96 -13.07
N ALA A 113 5.14 -3.36 -13.39
CA ALA A 113 6.18 -3.92 -14.24
C ALA A 113 7.35 -4.38 -13.35
N LEU A 114 7.65 -5.67 -13.43
CA LEU A 114 8.71 -6.33 -12.65
C LEU A 114 9.74 -6.87 -13.60
N THR A 115 11.00 -6.53 -13.39
CA THR A 115 12.12 -6.97 -14.23
C THR A 115 13.15 -7.74 -13.41
N GLY A 116 14.09 -8.42 -14.07
CA GLY A 116 15.15 -9.17 -13.41
C GLY A 116 14.66 -10.37 -12.60
N LYS A 117 15.32 -10.65 -11.46
CA LYS A 117 15.00 -11.80 -10.61
C LYS A 117 13.56 -11.73 -10.07
N LEU A 118 13.07 -10.53 -9.71
CA LEU A 118 11.70 -10.36 -9.27
C LEU A 118 10.68 -10.75 -10.36
N GLY A 119 10.93 -10.37 -11.62
CA GLY A 119 10.12 -10.78 -12.76
C GLY A 119 10.13 -12.29 -13.04
N SER A 120 11.26 -12.96 -12.77
CA SER A 120 11.42 -14.40 -13.02
C SER A 120 10.62 -15.31 -12.07
N LEU A 121 10.14 -14.80 -10.92
CA LEU A 121 9.34 -15.57 -9.97
C LEU A 121 7.94 -15.93 -10.52
N GLY A 122 7.50 -15.25 -11.59
CA GLY A 122 6.22 -15.48 -12.21
C GLY A 122 5.04 -14.84 -11.46
N GLN A 123 3.92 -14.65 -12.17
CA GLN A 123 2.76 -13.95 -11.62
C GLN A 123 2.14 -14.62 -10.37
N PRO A 124 2.00 -15.96 -10.28
CA PRO A 124 1.36 -16.59 -9.13
C PRO A 124 2.06 -16.30 -7.79
N VAL A 125 3.39 -16.32 -7.78
CA VAL A 125 4.20 -16.06 -6.59
C VAL A 125 4.02 -14.61 -6.13
N ILE A 126 4.08 -13.66 -7.07
CA ILE A 126 3.88 -12.24 -6.78
C ILE A 126 2.46 -11.97 -6.27
N ARG A 127 1.44 -12.57 -6.89
CA ARG A 127 0.04 -12.43 -6.45
C ARG A 127 -0.17 -12.98 -5.04
N SER A 128 0.46 -14.11 -4.70
CA SER A 128 0.39 -14.68 -3.35
C SER A 128 0.96 -13.70 -2.31
N LYS A 129 2.11 -13.11 -2.61
CA LYS A 129 2.72 -12.10 -1.72
C LYS A 129 1.87 -10.84 -1.60
N ALA A 130 1.31 -10.34 -2.71
CA ALA A 130 0.44 -9.17 -2.68
C ALA A 130 -0.81 -9.40 -1.82
N LYS A 131 -1.44 -10.58 -1.92
CA LYS A 131 -2.57 -10.96 -1.06
C LYS A 131 -2.19 -11.08 0.42
N GLU A 132 -0.97 -11.53 0.73
CA GLU A 132 -0.47 -11.55 2.10
C GLU A 132 -0.31 -10.13 2.65
N MET A 133 0.31 -9.24 1.89
CA MET A 133 0.46 -7.84 2.28
C MET A 133 -0.89 -7.12 2.43
N GLU A 134 -1.85 -7.42 1.56
CA GLU A 134 -3.22 -6.89 1.66
C GLU A 134 -3.88 -7.32 2.98
N ARG A 135 -3.83 -8.61 3.35
CA ARG A 135 -4.42 -9.09 4.60
C ARG A 135 -3.84 -8.36 5.81
N HIS A 136 -2.52 -8.29 5.90
CA HIS A 136 -1.85 -7.63 7.02
C HIS A 136 -2.15 -6.12 7.07
N PHE A 137 -2.28 -5.48 5.90
CA PHE A 137 -2.66 -4.09 5.81
C PHE A 137 -4.07 -3.86 6.38
N VAL A 138 -5.04 -4.68 5.98
CA VAL A 138 -6.42 -4.60 6.49
C VAL A 138 -6.45 -4.84 8.00
N GLU A 139 -5.74 -5.86 8.49
CA GLU A 139 -5.68 -6.20 9.91
C GLU A 139 -5.11 -5.03 10.73
N LYS A 140 -3.98 -4.46 10.32
CA LYS A 140 -3.35 -3.34 11.03
C LYS A 140 -4.16 -2.05 10.95
N LEU A 141 -4.72 -1.74 9.78
CA LEU A 141 -5.54 -0.54 9.59
C LEU A 141 -6.85 -0.64 10.37
N GLY A 142 -7.50 -1.80 10.35
CA GLY A 142 -8.67 -2.09 11.18
C GLY A 142 -8.37 -1.96 12.68
N ALA A 143 -7.22 -2.49 13.12
CA ALA A 143 -6.76 -2.33 14.51
C ALA A 143 -6.50 -0.87 14.88
N ALA A 144 -5.94 -0.05 13.97
CA ALA A 144 -5.72 1.37 14.19
C ALA A 144 -7.05 2.14 14.38
N PHE A 145 -8.09 1.79 13.62
CA PHE A 145 -9.43 2.35 13.82
C PHE A 145 -10.08 1.88 15.12
N ALA A 146 -9.91 0.59 15.48
CA ALA A 146 -10.42 0.07 16.74
C ALA A 146 -9.76 0.73 17.96
N ALA A 147 -8.44 0.93 17.93
CA ALA A 147 -7.70 1.60 19.01
C ALA A 147 -8.18 3.06 19.20
N ARG A 148 -8.36 3.81 18.10
CA ARG A 148 -8.88 5.19 18.15
C ARG A 148 -10.32 5.28 18.68
N ALA A 149 -11.13 4.25 18.51
CA ALA A 149 -12.48 4.18 19.07
C ALA A 149 -12.48 3.96 20.60
N VAL A 150 -11.43 3.32 21.15
CA VAL A 150 -11.27 3.07 22.59
C VAL A 150 -10.68 4.29 23.32
N GLU A 151 -9.89 5.11 22.64
CA GLU A 151 -9.25 6.31 23.21
C GLU A 151 -10.09 7.60 23.14
N ALA A 152 -11.26 7.59 22.49
CA ALA A 152 -12.16 8.74 22.50
C ALA A 152 -12.72 8.96 23.93
N PRO A 153 -12.37 10.06 24.62
CA PRO A 153 -12.82 10.29 25.98
C PRO A 153 -14.31 10.64 25.97
N ARG A 154 -15.04 10.10 26.96
CA ARG A 154 -16.39 10.54 27.34
C ARG A 154 -16.42 12.01 27.73
#